data_AF-A0A9P9IIE6-F1
#
_entry.id   AF-A0A9P9IIE6-F1
#
_cell.length_a   1.000
_cell.length_b   1.000
_cell.length_c   1.000
_cell.angle_alpha   90.00
_cell.angle_beta   90.00
_cell.angle_gamma   90.00
#
_symmetry.space_group_name_H-M   'P 1'
#
loop_
_entity.id
_entity.type
_entity.pdbx_description
1 polymer ?
#
loop_
_entity_poly.entity_id
_entity_poly.type
_entity_poly.pdbx_seq_one_letter_code
_entity_poly.pdbx_strand_id
1 'polypeptide(L)'
;MAETVADLIAAHEPQEFEPFPTIAAMNKASKPRLTITRSPTSTPVVACVDPRCSIDQFIDLDLGVSNGEMVMVSRNAGGNIRFAVRDILLLDTKFVVDELIIVHHTDCGSLMFTNDWMRDAVKARVDESHWDEIDKTSWGANTE
;
A
#
# COMPACT_ATOMS: atom_id res chain seq x y z
N MET A 1 0.72 -24.28 -13.76
CA MET A 1 -0.65 -24.42 -14.28
C MET A 1 -1.37 -23.12 -13.99
N ALA A 2 -2.16 -22.57 -14.92
CA ALA A 2 -2.93 -21.37 -14.62
C ALA A 2 -4.12 -21.77 -13.76
N GLU A 3 -4.13 -21.33 -12.50
CA GLU A 3 -5.30 -21.46 -11.62
C GLU A 3 -6.41 -20.56 -12.16
N THR A 4 -7.62 -21.09 -12.25
CA THR A 4 -8.80 -20.31 -12.64
C THR A 4 -9.27 -19.45 -11.47
N VAL A 5 -10.11 -18.44 -11.75
CA VAL A 5 -10.78 -17.66 -10.68
C VAL A 5 -11.59 -18.58 -9.75
N ALA A 6 -12.19 -19.66 -10.30
CA ALA A 6 -12.92 -20.63 -9.50
C ALA A 6 -12.00 -21.42 -8.57
N ASP A 7 -10.80 -21.79 -9.02
CA ASP A 7 -9.80 -22.46 -8.19
C ASP A 7 -9.31 -21.56 -7.05
N LEU A 8 -9.11 -20.26 -7.33
CA LEU A 8 -8.75 -19.28 -6.30
C LEU A 8 -9.85 -19.09 -5.26
N ILE A 9 -11.12 -19.03 -5.68
CA ILE A 9 -12.27 -18.92 -4.77
C ILE A 9 -12.40 -20.18 -3.92
N ALA A 10 -12.30 -21.37 -4.52
CA ALA A 10 -12.39 -22.64 -3.80
C ALA A 10 -11.23 -22.80 -2.79
N ALA A 11 -10.02 -22.36 -3.16
CA ALA A 11 -8.86 -22.37 -2.26
C ALA A 11 -8.98 -21.35 -1.11
N HIS A 12 -9.78 -20.29 -1.29
CA HIS A 12 -9.98 -19.21 -0.32
C HIS A 12 -11.43 -19.13 0.19
N GLU A 13 -12.16 -20.25 0.30
CA GLU A 13 -13.40 -20.29 1.07
C GLU A 13 -13.05 -20.10 2.55
N PRO A 14 -13.23 -18.89 3.13
CA PRO A 14 -12.75 -18.62 4.47
C PRO A 14 -13.79 -19.18 5.44
N GLN A 15 -13.62 -20.43 5.86
CA GLN A 15 -14.55 -21.11 6.76
C GLN A 15 -14.56 -20.49 8.17
N GLU A 16 -13.47 -19.81 8.57
CA GLU A 16 -13.26 -19.29 9.93
C GLU A 16 -12.84 -17.80 9.98
N PHE A 17 -12.93 -17.06 8.88
CA PHE A 17 -12.59 -15.62 8.90
C PHE A 17 -13.74 -14.80 9.49
N GLU A 18 -13.50 -14.17 10.63
CA GLU A 18 -14.37 -13.13 11.14
C GLU A 18 -13.93 -11.76 10.59
N PRO A 19 -14.76 -11.08 9.78
CA PRO A 19 -14.41 -9.77 9.25
C PRO A 19 -14.26 -8.72 10.36
N PHE A 20 -13.32 -7.80 10.20
CA PHE A 20 -13.24 -6.62 11.07
C PHE A 20 -14.55 -5.82 11.08
N PRO A 21 -14.85 -5.08 12.17
CA PRO A 21 -16.02 -4.21 12.23
C PRO A 21 -16.07 -3.22 11.07
N THR A 22 -17.27 -2.93 10.57
CA THR A 22 -17.44 -1.92 9.53
C THR A 22 -17.05 -0.54 10.03
N ILE A 23 -16.63 0.37 9.13
CA ILE A 23 -16.36 1.78 9.45
C ILE A 23 -17.55 2.41 10.19
N ALA A 24 -18.79 2.08 9.78
CA ALA A 24 -20.00 2.56 10.45
C ALA A 24 -20.14 2.04 11.88
N ALA A 25 -19.81 0.76 12.13
CA ALA A 25 -19.80 0.17 13.46
C ALA A 25 -18.71 0.78 14.36
N MET A 26 -17.50 1.00 13.82
CA MET A 26 -16.39 1.66 14.53
C MET A 26 -16.73 3.11 14.91
N ASN A 27 -17.35 3.86 13.99
CA ASN A 27 -17.75 5.25 14.23
C ASN A 27 -18.85 5.36 15.31
N LYS A 28 -19.72 4.35 15.44
CA LYS A 28 -20.80 4.34 16.44
C LYS A 28 -20.30 4.03 17.86
N ALA A 29 -19.23 3.25 17.99
CA ALA A 29 -18.58 2.95 19.27
C ALA A 29 -17.72 4.11 19.80
N SER A 30 -17.28 4.99 18.90
CA SER A 30 -16.46 6.16 19.20
C SER A 30 -17.32 7.29 19.77
N LYS A 31 -17.24 7.52 21.09
CA LYS A 31 -17.91 8.65 21.78
C LYS A 31 -17.60 10.00 21.09
N PRO A 32 -18.51 11.00 21.19
CA PRO A 32 -18.36 12.27 20.48
C PRO A 32 -17.02 12.92 20.83
N ARG A 33 -16.22 13.17 19.78
CA ARG A 33 -15.10 14.11 19.67
C ARG A 33 -14.82 14.89 20.98
N LEU A 34 -13.83 14.45 21.75
CA LEU A 34 -12.77 15.28 22.38
C LEU A 34 -11.98 14.47 23.43
N THR A 35 -11.54 13.25 23.07
CA THR A 35 -10.45 12.61 23.80
C THR A 35 -9.54 12.00 22.75
N ILE A 36 -8.40 12.66 22.48
CA ILE A 36 -7.26 12.01 21.83
C ILE A 36 -6.69 11.04 22.87
N THR A 37 -7.40 9.95 23.13
CA THR A 37 -6.74 8.72 23.53
C THR A 37 -6.18 8.18 22.23
N ARG A 38 -4.87 8.36 22.04
CA ARG A 38 -4.03 7.80 20.98
C ARG A 38 -4.65 6.50 20.45
N SER A 39 -5.44 6.58 19.37
CA SER A 39 -6.03 5.40 18.77
C SER A 39 -4.91 4.75 17.99
N PRO A 40 -4.50 3.51 18.30
CA PRO A 40 -3.41 2.82 17.60
C PRO A 40 -3.74 2.53 16.11
N THR A 41 -4.93 2.88 15.64
CA THR A 41 -5.59 2.39 14.42
C THR A 41 -5.48 3.33 13.21
N SER A 42 -4.53 4.28 13.17
CA SER A 42 -4.52 5.32 12.12
C SER A 42 -3.16 5.63 11.52
N THR A 43 -2.15 4.78 11.69
CA THR A 43 -0.84 4.97 11.08
C THR A 43 -0.81 4.31 9.69
N PRO A 44 -0.81 5.07 8.58
CA PRO A 44 -0.66 4.48 7.26
C PRO A 44 0.77 3.96 7.09
N VAL A 45 0.89 2.85 6.38
CA VAL A 45 2.16 2.26 5.98
C VAL A 45 2.28 2.34 4.46
N VAL A 46 3.41 2.81 3.96
CA VAL A 46 3.78 2.72 2.56
C VAL A 46 4.87 1.68 2.39
N ALA A 47 4.62 0.65 1.58
CA ALA A 47 5.52 -0.48 1.40
C ALA A 47 5.71 -0.90 -0.06
N CYS A 48 6.75 -1.68 -0.32
CA CYS A 48 6.95 -2.26 -1.64
C CYS A 48 5.89 -3.32 -1.97
N VAL A 49 5.54 -3.47 -3.26
CA VAL A 49 4.71 -4.58 -3.77
C VAL A 49 5.43 -5.95 -3.75
N ASP A 50 6.72 -5.98 -3.41
CA ASP A 50 7.51 -7.21 -3.32
C ASP A 50 6.83 -8.26 -2.42
N PRO A 51 6.61 -9.50 -2.89
CA PRO A 51 5.88 -10.51 -2.14
C PRO A 51 6.57 -10.90 -0.81
N ARG A 52 7.89 -10.67 -0.70
CA ARG A 52 8.66 -10.86 0.55
C ARG A 52 8.36 -9.77 1.58
N CYS A 53 7.76 -8.65 1.18
CA CYS A 53 7.41 -7.51 2.03
C CYS A 53 5.94 -7.60 2.51
N SER A 54 5.61 -8.62 3.30
CA SER A 54 4.28 -8.79 3.89
C SER A 54 4.12 -7.99 5.19
N ILE A 55 3.58 -6.78 5.07
CA ILE A 55 3.44 -5.85 6.20
C ILE A 55 2.64 -6.46 7.36
N ASP A 56 1.55 -7.18 7.07
CA ASP A 56 0.72 -7.83 8.09
C ASP A 56 1.46 -8.94 8.86
N GLN A 57 2.56 -9.47 8.31
CA GLN A 57 3.40 -10.48 8.98
C GLN A 57 4.55 -9.86 9.77
N PHE A 58 4.94 -8.62 9.45
CA PHE A 58 6.08 -7.95 10.09
C PHE A 58 5.66 -6.91 11.12
N ILE A 59 4.46 -6.34 11.01
CA ILE A 59 3.86 -5.47 12.03
C ILE A 59 3.28 -6.37 13.14
N ASP A 60 4.18 -7.09 13.79
CA ASP A 60 4.18 -7.37 15.22
C ASP A 60 5.41 -6.68 15.85
N LEU A 61 5.88 -5.61 15.20
CA LEU A 61 6.78 -4.64 15.80
C LEU A 61 6.06 -4.09 17.04
N ASP A 62 6.74 -4.10 18.18
CA ASP A 62 6.40 -3.68 19.55
C ASP A 62 5.73 -2.27 19.72
N LEU A 63 5.16 -1.72 18.65
CA LEU A 63 4.40 -0.47 18.53
C LEU A 63 3.02 -0.54 19.20
N GLY A 64 2.68 -1.66 19.86
CA GLY A 64 1.49 -1.81 20.68
C GLY A 64 0.19 -1.99 19.90
N VAL A 65 0.28 -2.47 18.66
CA VAL A 65 -0.87 -2.71 17.78
C VAL A 65 -1.08 -4.22 17.70
N SER A 66 -1.91 -4.77 18.58
CA SER A 66 -2.15 -6.22 18.65
C SER A 66 -2.84 -6.73 17.38
N ASN A 67 -2.24 -7.71 16.70
CA ASN A 67 -2.83 -8.48 15.59
C ASN A 67 -3.75 -7.66 14.66
N GLY A 68 -3.18 -6.69 13.94
CA GLY A 68 -3.89 -6.06 12.83
C GLY A 68 -4.97 -5.05 13.23
N GLU A 69 -4.80 -4.31 14.34
CA GLU A 69 -5.54 -3.07 14.57
C GLU A 69 -5.21 -2.05 13.46
N MET A 70 -5.98 -2.14 12.37
CA MET A 70 -6.02 -1.33 11.14
C MET A 70 -4.80 -0.44 10.87
N VAL A 71 -3.77 -1.07 10.34
CA VAL A 71 -2.75 -0.36 9.55
C VAL A 71 -3.30 -0.18 8.14
N MET A 72 -3.46 1.06 7.69
CA MET A 72 -3.79 1.32 6.29
C MET A 72 -2.54 1.10 5.45
N VAL A 73 -2.45 -0.03 4.73
CA VAL A 73 -1.27 -0.37 3.93
C VAL A 73 -1.44 0.06 2.47
N SER A 74 -0.62 1.01 2.02
CA SER A 74 -0.45 1.36 0.61
C SER A 74 0.79 0.65 0.05
N ARG A 75 0.63 -0.16 -0.98
CA ARG A 75 1.75 -0.90 -1.61
C ARG A 75 1.98 -0.43 -3.04
N ASN A 76 3.21 -0.07 -3.38
CA ASN A 76 3.60 0.30 -4.74
C ASN A 76 5.05 -0.13 -5.04
N ALA A 77 5.51 -0.01 -6.29
CA ALA A 77 6.87 -0.38 -6.65
C ALA A 77 7.90 0.42 -5.85
N GLY A 78 8.72 -0.28 -5.06
CA GLY A 78 9.76 0.31 -4.22
C GLY A 78 9.28 0.98 -2.93
N GLY A 79 7.98 0.95 -2.59
CA GLY A 79 7.47 1.71 -1.44
C GLY A 79 7.71 3.21 -1.61
N ASN A 80 7.55 3.70 -2.83
CA ASN A 80 7.82 5.08 -3.20
C ASN A 80 6.70 5.98 -2.70
N ILE A 81 7.07 6.86 -1.76
CA ILE A 81 6.14 7.78 -1.11
C ILE A 81 5.41 8.68 -2.11
N ARG A 82 6.05 9.09 -3.22
CA ARG A 82 5.46 10.02 -4.19
C ARG A 82 4.17 9.49 -4.80
N PHE A 83 4.07 8.19 -5.01
CA PHE A 83 2.86 7.56 -5.55
C PHE A 83 1.79 7.29 -4.48
N ALA A 84 2.15 7.34 -3.19
CA ALA A 84 1.22 7.16 -2.08
C ALA A 84 0.66 8.48 -1.53
N VAL A 85 1.27 9.64 -1.84
CA VAL A 85 0.87 10.96 -1.29
C VAL A 85 -0.62 11.24 -1.48
N ARG A 86 -1.18 10.96 -2.67
CA ARG A 86 -2.61 11.20 -2.94
C ARG A 86 -3.50 10.46 -1.96
N ASP A 87 -3.18 9.20 -1.69
CA ASP A 87 -3.96 8.33 -0.80
C ASP A 87 -3.80 8.79 0.66
N ILE A 88 -2.58 9.13 1.06
CA ILE A 88 -2.29 9.68 2.39
C ILE A 88 -3.09 10.95 2.65
N LEU A 89 -3.08 11.90 1.70
CA LEU A 89 -3.84 13.15 1.83
C LEU A 89 -5.34 12.91 1.92
N LEU A 90 -5.87 11.96 1.14
CA LEU A 90 -7.28 11.59 1.21
C LEU A 90 -7.65 11.03 2.60
N LEU A 91 -6.80 10.15 3.14
CA LEU A 91 -7.01 9.53 4.44
C LEU A 91 -6.86 10.55 5.59
N ASP A 92 -5.88 11.44 5.50
CA ASP A 92 -5.66 12.50 6.48
C ASP A 92 -6.90 13.38 6.68
N THR A 93 -7.66 13.68 5.61
CA THR A 93 -8.90 14.47 5.72
C THR A 93 -9.99 13.83 6.60
N LYS A 94 -9.90 12.53 6.87
CA LYS A 94 -10.90 11.77 7.63
C LYS A 94 -10.35 11.20 8.93
N PHE A 95 -9.10 10.79 8.96
CA PHE A 95 -8.52 10.01 10.05
C PHE A 95 -7.46 10.77 10.85
N VAL A 96 -6.99 11.94 10.37
CA VAL A 96 -5.90 12.73 10.98
C VAL A 96 -4.65 11.88 11.17
N VAL A 97 -3.77 11.92 10.18
CA VAL A 97 -2.55 11.10 10.12
C VAL A 97 -1.40 11.88 10.78
N ASP A 98 -1.14 11.58 12.06
CA ASP A 98 -0.02 12.17 12.81
C ASP A 98 1.30 11.41 12.62
N GLU A 99 1.23 10.16 12.15
CA GLU A 99 2.38 9.27 12.00
C GLU A 99 2.30 8.51 10.67
N LEU A 100 3.44 8.31 10.03
CA LEU A 100 3.55 7.58 8.76
C LEU A 100 4.76 6.65 8.82
N ILE A 101 4.56 5.39 8.43
CA ILE A 101 5.63 4.40 8.34
C ILE A 101 5.94 4.14 6.86
N ILE A 102 7.22 4.17 6.51
CA ILE A 102 7.70 3.85 5.16
C ILE A 102 8.61 2.63 5.27
N VAL A 103 8.27 1.56 4.55
CA VAL A 103 9.00 0.29 4.56
C VAL A 103 9.62 0.05 3.20
N HIS A 104 10.94 0.14 3.15
CA HIS A 104 11.76 -0.32 2.04
C HIS A 104 12.37 -1.68 2.35
N HIS A 105 12.85 -2.37 1.33
CA HIS A 105 13.56 -3.64 1.49
C HIS A 105 14.84 -3.65 0.68
N THR A 106 15.80 -4.47 1.12
CA THR A 106 17.01 -4.78 0.38
C THR A 106 16.69 -5.60 -0.87
N ASP A 107 17.59 -5.59 -1.86
CA ASP A 107 17.39 -6.35 -3.10
C ASP A 107 16.07 -5.97 -3.80
N CYS A 108 15.81 -4.65 -3.87
CA CYS A 108 14.61 -4.11 -4.48
C CYS A 108 14.78 -3.91 -5.98
N GLY A 109 13.81 -4.40 -6.76
CA GLY A 109 13.81 -4.22 -8.21
C GLY A 109 13.73 -2.76 -8.66
N SER A 110 13.27 -1.84 -7.81
CA SER A 110 13.28 -0.40 -8.12
C SER A 110 14.67 0.23 -8.15
N LEU A 111 15.70 -0.49 -7.69
CA LEU A 111 17.10 -0.07 -7.77
C LEU A 111 17.76 -0.49 -9.09
N MET A 112 17.08 -1.28 -9.91
CA MET A 112 17.65 -1.86 -11.14
C MET A 112 17.27 -1.09 -12.41
N PHE A 113 16.59 0.05 -12.32
CA PHE A 113 16.16 0.81 -13.49
C PHE A 113 16.24 2.32 -13.28
N THR A 114 16.48 3.04 -14.38
CA THR A 114 16.33 4.50 -14.47
C THR A 114 14.99 4.86 -15.13
N ASN A 115 14.57 6.13 -14.99
CA ASN A 115 13.36 6.60 -15.65
C ASN A 115 13.47 6.49 -17.18
N ASP A 116 14.65 6.78 -17.74
CA ASP A 116 14.88 6.72 -19.19
C ASP A 116 14.79 5.29 -19.71
N TRP A 117 15.43 4.34 -19.00
CA TRP A 117 15.30 2.92 -19.35
C TRP A 117 13.84 2.46 -19.33
N MET A 118 13.05 2.89 -18.34
CA MET A 118 11.62 2.58 -18.28
C MET A 118 10.85 3.15 -19.47
N ARG A 119 11.12 4.40 -19.87
CA ARG A 119 10.49 5.00 -21.06
C ARG A 119 10.78 4.19 -22.30
N ASP A 120 12.05 3.88 -22.56
CA ASP A 120 12.48 3.12 -23.72
C ASP A 120 11.87 1.71 -23.73
N ALA A 121 11.90 1.04 -22.58
CA ALA A 121 11.36 -0.31 -22.44
C ALA A 121 9.84 -0.36 -22.67
N VAL A 122 9.09 0.65 -22.23
CA VAL A 122 7.63 0.70 -22.44
C VAL A 122 7.30 1.10 -23.88
N LYS A 123 8.00 2.10 -24.45
CA LYS A 123 7.84 2.52 -25.86
C LYS A 123 8.10 1.38 -26.84
N ALA A 124 9.04 0.49 -26.55
CA ALA A 124 9.32 -0.69 -27.37
C ALA A 124 8.16 -1.72 -27.42
N ARG A 125 7.14 -1.59 -26.56
CA ARG A 125 6.02 -2.54 -26.44
C ARG A 125 4.68 -1.97 -26.92
N VAL A 126 4.63 -0.68 -27.26
CA VAL A 126 3.41 0.01 -27.68
C VAL A 126 3.67 0.86 -28.92
N ASP A 127 2.62 1.26 -29.62
CA ASP A 127 2.74 2.16 -30.75
C ASP A 127 3.06 3.62 -30.33
N GLU A 128 3.50 4.40 -31.30
CA GLU A 128 3.93 5.80 -31.12
C GLU A 128 2.84 6.72 -30.56
N SER A 129 1.56 6.38 -30.71
CA SER A 129 0.46 7.24 -30.23
C SER A 129 0.43 7.40 -28.72
N HIS A 130 1.08 6.48 -27.97
CA HIS A 130 1.15 6.50 -26.51
C HIS A 130 2.42 7.14 -25.95
N TRP A 131 3.37 7.53 -26.80
CA TRP A 131 4.70 7.96 -26.36
C TRP A 131 4.69 9.24 -25.52
N ASP A 132 3.83 10.19 -25.87
CA ASP A 132 3.67 11.45 -25.13
C ASP A 132 3.24 11.22 -23.67
N GLU A 133 2.37 10.23 -23.43
CA GLU A 133 1.92 9.87 -22.09
C GLU A 133 3.02 9.15 -21.31
N ILE A 134 3.76 8.26 -21.99
CA ILE A 134 4.91 7.56 -21.43
C ILE A 134 5.98 8.56 -20.99
N ASP A 135 6.25 9.61 -21.75
CA ASP A 135 7.26 10.64 -21.44
C ASP A 135 6.86 11.55 -20.29
N LYS A 136 5.55 11.77 -20.09
CA LYS A 136 5.02 12.53 -18.96
C LYS A 136 4.90 11.70 -17.68
N THR A 137 4.93 10.38 -17.79
CA THR A 137 4.82 9.48 -16.64
C THR A 137 6.07 9.58 -15.76
N SER A 138 5.85 9.73 -14.45
CA SER A 138 6.90 9.56 -13.45
C SER A 138 6.99 8.07 -13.10
N TRP A 139 8.12 7.43 -13.39
CA TRP A 139 8.30 5.99 -13.16
C TRP A 139 8.85 5.67 -11.76
N GLY A 140 9.32 6.69 -11.05
CA GLY A 140 9.76 6.57 -9.65
C GLY A 140 11.01 5.73 -9.48
N ALA A 141 11.89 5.73 -10.49
CA ALA A 141 13.24 5.21 -10.37
C ALA A 141 13.98 5.91 -9.21
N ASN A 142 14.68 5.12 -8.40
CA ASN A 142 15.51 5.63 -7.30
C ASN A 142 16.95 5.95 -7.72
N THR A 143 17.31 5.60 -8.95
CA THR A 143 18.60 5.89 -9.57
C THR A 143 18.40 6.88 -10.71
N GLU A 144 19.22 7.93 -10.73
CA GLU A 144 19.30 8.87 -11.86
C GLU A 144 19.89 8.20 -13.10
#